data_AF-A0A533TJT7-F1
#
_entry.id   AF-A0A533TJT7-F1
#
_cell.length_a   1.000
_cell.length_b   1.000
_cell.length_c   1.000
_cell.angle_alpha   90.00
_cell.angle_beta   90.00
_cell.angle_gamma   90.00
#
_symmetry.space_group_name_H-M   'P 1'
#
loop_
_entity.id
_entity.type
_entity.pdbx_description
1 polymer ?
#
loop_
_entity_poly.entity_id
_entity_poly.type
_entity_poly.pdbx_seq_one_letter_code
_entity_poly.pdbx_strand_id
1 'polypeptide(L)' 'MFSALRVAAQKGNAEAQFILGCISYNGYGVDRNCAEAFKWVRLAADRGDAIAKKRLVEMDANGKK' A
#
# COMPACT_ATOMS: atom_id res chain seq x y z
N MET A 1 1.59 0.11 17.18
CA MET A 1 2.51 -0.72 16.37
C MET A 1 2.68 -0.24 14.91
N PHE A 2 1.77 0.57 14.34
CA PHE A 2 1.88 1.05 12.94
C PHE A 2 2.68 2.35 12.73
N SER A 3 3.09 3.03 13.81
CA SER A 3 3.78 4.32 13.74
C SER A 3 5.14 4.25 13.04
N ALA A 4 5.96 3.25 13.36
CA ALA A 4 7.27 3.06 12.72
C ALA A 4 7.13 2.83 11.19
N LEU A 5 6.08 2.10 10.79
CA LEU A 5 5.81 1.76 9.41
C LEU A 5 5.37 2.98 8.59
N ARG A 6 4.53 3.84 9.18
CA ARG A 6 4.13 5.11 8.58
C ARG A 6 5.30 6.07 8.41
N VAL A 7 6.20 6.14 9.39
CA VAL A 7 7.43 6.95 9.29
C VAL A 7 8.36 6.41 8.21
N ALA A 8 8.57 5.09 8.14
CA ALA A 8 9.38 4.48 7.08
C ALA A 8 8.78 4.72 5.68
N ALA A 9 7.45 4.60 5.55
CA ALA A 9 6.75 4.90 4.30
C ALA A 9 6.88 6.37 3.89
N GLN A 10 6.82 7.31 4.84
CA GLN A 10 7.07 8.74 4.61
C GLN A 10 8.52 9.04 4.23
N LYS A 11 9.49 8.28 4.78
CA LYS A 11 10.89 8.34 4.34
C LYS A 11 11.12 7.76 2.94
N GLY A 12 10.08 7.22 2.31
CA GLY A 12 10.15 6.68 0.96
C GLY A 12 10.61 5.21 0.89
N ASN A 13 10.60 4.47 2.00
CA ASN A 13 10.88 3.05 1.94
C ASN A 13 9.74 2.34 1.18
N ALA A 14 10.05 1.77 0.00
CA ALA A 14 9.07 1.12 -0.86
C ALA A 14 8.39 -0.09 -0.19
N GLU A 15 9.16 -0.88 0.57
CA GLU A 15 8.63 -2.01 1.33
C GLU A 15 7.65 -1.53 2.41
N ALA A 16 8.00 -0.47 3.14
CA ALA A 16 7.11 0.10 4.14
C ALA A 16 5.83 0.69 3.51
N GLN A 17 5.94 1.35 2.36
CA GLN A 17 4.79 1.85 1.60
C GLN A 17 3.88 0.69 1.16
N PHE A 18 4.45 -0.40 0.65
CA PHE A 18 3.70 -1.59 0.27
C PHE A 18 2.98 -2.23 1.46
N ILE A 19 3.66 -2.40 2.59
CA ILE A 19 3.08 -2.99 3.79
C ILE A 19 1.96 -2.09 4.34
N LEU A 20 2.16 -0.77 4.40
CA LEU A 20 1.13 0.18 4.84
C LEU A 20 -0.10 0.13 3.92
N GLY A 21 0.15 0.00 2.61
CA GLY A 21 -0.89 -0.20 1.61
C GLY A 21 -1.69 -1.49 1.84
N CYS A 22 -1.01 -2.61 2.08
CA CYS A 22 -1.67 -3.89 2.37
C CYS A 22 -2.47 -3.87 3.68
N ILE A 23 -1.94 -3.23 4.73
CA ILE A 23 -2.65 -3.07 6.02
C ILE A 23 -3.94 -2.25 5.82
N SER A 24 -3.84 -1.15 5.07
CA SER A 24 -4.98 -0.28 4.76
C SER A 24 -6.01 -0.96 3.85
N TYR A 25 -5.57 -1.85 2.95
CA TYR A 25 -6.45 -2.61 2.06
C TYR A 25 -7.20 -3.74 2.77
N ASN A 26 -6.53 -4.43 3.69
CA ASN A 26 -7.10 -5.55 4.43
C ASN A 26 -7.88 -5.10 5.68
N GLY A 27 -7.63 -3.89 6.18
CA GLY A 27 -8.30 -3.38 7.39
C GLY A 27 -7.86 -4.05 8.69
N TYR A 28 -6.62 -4.55 8.76
CA TYR A 28 -6.10 -5.18 9.98
C TYR A 28 -5.85 -4.13 11.07
N GLY A 29 -6.87 -3.87 11.90
CA GLY A 29 -6.78 -2.95 13.04
C GLY A 29 -6.84 -1.46 12.69
N VAL A 30 -7.19 -1.13 11.45
CA VAL A 30 -7.47 0.23 10.96
C VAL A 30 -8.66 0.17 10.01
N ASP A 31 -9.40 1.27 9.91
CA ASP A 31 -10.49 1.41 8.95
C ASP A 31 -10.02 1.08 7.54
N ARG A 32 -10.77 0.21 6.86
CA ARG A 32 -10.42 -0.27 5.54
C ARG A 32 -10.52 0.89 4.57
N ASN A 33 -9.36 1.38 4.11
CA ASN A 33 -9.30 2.52 3.21
C ASN A 33 -8.57 2.10 1.93
N CYS A 34 -9.36 1.58 0.98
CA CYS A 34 -8.86 1.17 -0.32
C CYS A 34 -8.19 2.33 -1.08
N ALA A 35 -8.65 3.58 -0.91
CA ALA A 35 -8.06 4.74 -1.56
C ALA A 35 -6.69 5.10 -1.00
N GLU A 36 -6.53 5.06 0.33
CA GLU A 36 -5.23 5.26 0.97
C GLU A 36 -4.27 4.10 0.66
N ALA A 37 -4.77 2.86 0.67
CA ALA A 37 -4.01 1.70 0.24
C ALA A 37 -3.45 1.85 -1.17
N PHE A 38 -4.29 2.31 -2.11
CA PHE A 38 -3.92 2.52 -3.50
C PHE A 38 -2.78 3.54 -3.64
N LYS A 39 -2.85 4.66 -2.89
CA LYS A 39 -1.80 5.68 -2.90
C LYS A 39 -0.46 5.10 -2.48
N TRP A 40 -0.44 4.34 -1.38
CA TRP A 40 0.81 3.77 -0.86
C TRP A 40 1.38 2.66 -1.76
N VAL A 41 0.55 1.75 -2.26
CA VAL A 41 0.97 0.72 -3.21
C VAL A 41 1.47 1.34 -4.52
N ARG A 42 0.83 2.42 -5.00
CA ARG A 42 1.29 3.14 -6.19
C ARG A 42 2.65 3.79 -6.01
N LEU A 43 2.91 4.40 -4.85
CA LEU A 43 4.21 4.96 -4.51
C LEU A 43 5.31 3.89 -4.50
N ALA A 44 5.05 2.74 -3.89
CA ALA A 44 5.98 1.61 -3.90
C ALA A 44 6.23 1.09 -5.34
N ALA A 45 5.17 0.97 -6.14
CA ALA A 45 5.24 0.55 -7.53
C ALA A 45 6.06 1.52 -8.41
N ASP A 46 5.92 2.83 -8.18
CA ASP A 46 6.68 3.89 -8.87
C ASP A 46 8.18 3.78 -8.59
N ARG A 47 8.55 3.34 -7.38
CA ARG A 47 9.95 3.07 -7.00
C ARG A 47 10.52 1.77 -7.54
N GLY A 48 9.76 1.05 -8.38
CA GLY A 48 10.21 -0.18 -9.01
C GLY A 48 9.94 -1.45 -8.19
N ASP A 49 9.17 -1.36 -7.11
CA ASP A 49 8.77 -2.55 -6.35
C ASP A 49 7.83 -3.42 -7.20
N ALA A 50 8.34 -4.57 -7.63
CA ALA A 50 7.61 -5.49 -8.50
C ALA A 50 6.37 -6.09 -7.82
N ILE A 51 6.44 -6.28 -6.49
CA ILE A 51 5.34 -6.81 -5.69
C ILE A 51 4.23 -5.76 -5.61
N ALA A 52 4.59 -4.50 -5.37
CA ALA A 52 3.65 -3.40 -5.35
C ALA A 52 3.00 -3.17 -6.73
N LYS A 53 3.76 -3.26 -7.83
CA LYS A 53 3.19 -3.21 -9.20
C LYS A 53 2.14 -4.28 -9.43
N LYS A 54 2.43 -5.53 -9.07
CA LYS A 54 1.48 -6.65 -9.20
C LYS A 54 0.22 -6.38 -8.37
N ARG A 55 0.41 -5.98 -7.10
CA ARG A 55 -0.70 -5.67 -6.19
C ARG A 55 -1.55 -4.51 -6.69
N LEU A 56 -0.95 -3.47 -7.25
CA LEU A 56 -1.68 -2.34 -7.84
C LEU A 56 -2.65 -2.82 -8.92
N VAL A 57 -2.16 -3.68 -9.83
CA VAL A 57 -2.99 -4.26 -10.90
C VAL A 57 -4.11 -5.13 -10.33
N GLU A 58 -3.83 -5.93 -9.29
CA GLU A 58 -4.86 -6.71 -8.60
C GLU A 58 -5.92 -5.81 -7.94
N MET A 59 -5.51 -4.70 -7.32
CA MET A 59 -6.43 -3.75 -6.69
C MET A 59 -7.28 -2.98 -7.73
N ASP A 60 -6.71 -2.64 -8.88
CA ASP A 60 -7.43 -1.96 -9.99
C ASP A 60 -8.44 -2.90 -10.64
N ALA A 61 -8.05 -4.16 -10.82
CA ALA A 61 -8.94 -5.21 -11.32
C ALA A 61 -10.09 -5.51 -10.35
N ASN A 62 -9.85 -5.45 -9.04
CA ASN A 62 -10.88 -5.73 -8.03
C ASN A 62 -11.81 -4.53 -7.77
N GLY A 63 -11.36 -3.29 -8.04
CA GLY A 63 -12.18 -2.08 -7.94
C GLY A 63 -13.17 -1.86 -9.09
N LYS A 64 -13.04 -2.63 -10.19
CA LYS A 64 -13.91 -2.55 -11.38
C LYS A 64 -15.00 -3.63 -11.46
N LYS A 65 -15.24 -4.39 -10.39
CA LYS A 65 -16.34 -5.37 -10.33
C LYS A 65 -17.60 -4.79 -9.72
#